data_AF-A0A917APV2-F1
#
_entry.id   AF-A0A917APV2-F1
#
_cell.length_a   1.000
_cell.length_b   1.000
_cell.length_c   1.000
_cell.angle_alpha   90.00
_cell.angle_beta   90.00
_cell.angle_gamma   90.00
#
_symmetry.space_group_name_H-M   'P 1'
#
loop_
_entity.id
_entity.type
_entity.pdbx_description
1 polymer ?
#
loop_
_entity_poly.entity_id
_entity_poly.type
_entity_poly.pdbx_seq_one_letter_code
_entity_poly.pdbx_strand_id
1 'polypeptide(L)'
;MISNGKVAAYSGQGRFLQNFIAFLVVFGMLLGSIAALMFWDLDNVWVPGLIFMGLYVGAFLVAKELIGRSDSLDQQDLHGEHGEPLDAMESRAAESNASISEPKVSAQH
;
A
#
# COMPACT_ATOMS: atom_id res chain seq x y z
N MET A 1 3.10 13.17 1.88
CA MET A 1 4.51 12.91 2.24
C MET A 1 5.41 13.37 1.10
N ILE A 2 6.28 14.35 1.37
CA ILE A 2 7.21 14.96 0.42
C ILE A 2 8.56 14.30 0.62
N SER A 3 9.16 13.74 -0.43
CA SER A 3 10.59 13.41 -0.43
C SER A 3 11.28 14.25 -1.50
N ASN A 4 12.36 14.96 -1.13
CA ASN A 4 13.05 15.93 -1.99
C ASN A 4 12.18 17.06 -2.58
N GLY A 5 11.30 17.67 -1.78
CA GLY A 5 10.56 18.88 -2.20
C GLY A 5 9.48 18.65 -3.26
N LYS A 6 9.21 17.40 -3.67
CA LYS A 6 8.06 17.04 -4.50
C LYS A 6 7.10 16.16 -3.73
N VAL A 7 5.81 16.48 -3.86
CA VAL A 7 4.70 15.65 -3.39
C VAL A 7 4.87 14.26 -4.01
N ALA A 8 5.04 13.22 -3.19
CA ALA A 8 5.14 11.86 -3.70
C ALA A 8 3.86 11.56 -4.49
N ALA A 9 3.98 11.34 -5.80
CA ALA A 9 2.82 11.07 -6.61
C ALA A 9 2.30 9.67 -6.28
N TYR A 10 0.99 9.63 -6.04
CA TYR A 10 0.17 8.48 -5.74
C TYR A 10 0.49 7.23 -6.58
N SER A 11 0.31 6.06 -5.95
CA SER A 11 0.02 4.77 -6.59
C SER A 11 0.92 4.42 -7.80
N GLY A 12 2.17 4.01 -7.55
CA GLY A 12 2.97 3.28 -8.54
C GLY A 12 4.17 4.03 -9.15
N GLN A 13 4.49 5.24 -8.68
CA GLN A 13 5.73 5.91 -9.07
C GLN A 13 6.94 5.06 -8.65
N GLY A 14 7.72 4.58 -9.62
CA GLY A 14 8.90 3.74 -9.41
C GLY A 14 8.67 2.22 -9.50
N ARG A 15 7.41 1.74 -9.63
CA ARG A 15 7.08 0.30 -9.71
C ARG A 15 6.54 -0.14 -11.08
N PHE A 16 6.77 0.66 -12.12
CA PHE A 16 6.27 0.38 -13.47
C PHE A 16 6.63 -1.03 -13.96
N LEU A 17 7.88 -1.45 -13.83
CA LEU A 17 8.32 -2.75 -14.33
C LEU A 17 7.60 -3.90 -13.61
N GLN A 18 7.39 -3.79 -12.30
CA GLN A 18 6.65 -4.79 -11.52
C GLN A 18 5.17 -4.83 -11.94
N ASN A 19 4.53 -3.66 -12.09
CA ASN A 19 3.14 -3.58 -12.55
C ASN A 19 2.97 -4.11 -13.98
N PHE A 20 3.95 -3.86 -14.84
CA PHE A 20 3.94 -4.34 -16.22
C PHE A 20 4.09 -5.87 -16.28
N ILE A 21 4.98 -6.45 -15.47
CA ILE A 21 5.11 -7.91 -15.36
C ILE A 21 3.80 -8.51 -14.80
N ALA A 22 3.23 -7.91 -13.75
CA ALA A 22 1.97 -8.36 -13.18
C ALA A 22 0.83 -8.33 -14.22
N PHE A 23 0.77 -7.25 -15.02
CA PHE A 23 -0.15 -7.13 -16.14
C PHE A 23 0.06 -8.25 -17.17
N LEU A 24 1.29 -8.50 -17.61
CA LEU A 24 1.57 -9.55 -18.60
C LEU A 24 1.17 -10.95 -18.11
N VAL A 25 1.39 -11.24 -16.83
CA VAL A 25 1.00 -12.53 -16.24
C VAL A 25 -0.52 -12.69 -16.24
N VAL A 26 -1.25 -11.70 -15.73
CA VAL A 26 -2.72 -11.74 -15.70
C VAL A 26 -3.31 -11.76 -17.11
N PHE A 27 -2.74 -10.97 -18.02
CA PHE A 27 -3.15 -10.94 -19.42
C PHE A 27 -2.88 -12.28 -20.11
N GLY A 28 -1.75 -12.93 -19.84
CA GLY A 28 -1.43 -14.27 -20.33
C GLY A 28 -2.43 -15.31 -19.84
N MET A 29 -2.82 -15.26 -18.56
CA MET A 29 -3.85 -16.15 -18.01
C MET A 29 -5.22 -15.92 -18.67
N LEU A 30 -5.59 -14.67 -18.95
CA LEU A 30 -6.81 -14.35 -19.70
C LEU A 30 -6.77 -14.93 -21.12
N LEU A 31 -5.68 -14.73 -21.85
CA LEU A 31 -5.52 -15.30 -23.20
C LEU A 31 -5.55 -16.82 -23.18
N GLY A 32 -4.90 -17.45 -22.20
CA GLY A 32 -4.96 -18.90 -21.99
C GLY A 32 -6.38 -19.38 -21.72
N SER A 33 -7.17 -18.62 -20.95
CA SER A 33 -8.58 -18.93 -20.68
C SER A 33 -9.40 -18.90 -21.97
N ILE A 34 -9.23 -17.85 -22.78
CA ILE A 34 -9.90 -17.73 -24.09
C ILE A 34 -9.48 -18.88 -25.01
N ALA A 35 -8.19 -19.20 -25.07
CA ALA A 35 -7.68 -20.30 -25.87
C ALA A 35 -8.25 -21.65 -25.42
N ALA A 36 -8.39 -21.89 -24.11
CA ALA A 36 -9.02 -23.10 -23.59
C ALA A 36 -10.46 -23.25 -24.10
N LEU A 37 -11.23 -22.15 -24.15
CA LEU A 37 -12.59 -22.18 -24.71
C LEU A 37 -12.63 -22.52 -26.21
N MET A 38 -11.57 -22.23 -26.97
CA MET A 38 -11.50 -22.57 -28.40
C MET A 38 -11.42 -24.08 -28.64
N PHE A 39 -10.97 -24.85 -27.65
CA PHE A 39 -10.92 -26.32 -27.69
C PHE A 39 -12.07 -26.96 -26.93
N TRP A 40 -13.09 -26.18 -26.55
CA TRP A 40 -14.23 -26.71 -25.82
C TRP A 40 -15.14 -27.50 -26.75
N ASP A 41 -15.24 -28.79 -26.49
CA ASP A 41 -16.08 -29.72 -27.24
C ASP A 41 -16.96 -30.56 -26.30
N LEU A 42 -18.07 -31.09 -26.80
CA LEU A 42 -19.03 -31.89 -26.03
C LEU A 42 -18.49 -33.28 -25.69
N ASP A 43 -17.60 -33.82 -26.52
CA ASP A 43 -16.95 -35.12 -26.27
C ASP A 43 -15.89 -35.04 -25.16
N ASN A 44 -15.35 -33.84 -24.90
CA ASN A 44 -14.40 -33.60 -23.84
C ASN A 44 -14.62 -32.24 -23.18
N VAL A 45 -15.70 -32.15 -22.40
CA VAL A 45 -16.12 -30.92 -21.71
C VAL A 45 -15.20 -30.56 -20.55
N TRP A 46 -14.66 -31.58 -19.87
CA TRP A 46 -14.00 -31.40 -18.58
C TRP A 46 -12.59 -30.81 -18.71
N VAL A 47 -11.79 -31.26 -19.68
CA VAL A 47 -10.39 -30.79 -19.79
C VAL A 47 -10.32 -29.29 -20.13
N PRO A 48 -10.97 -28.81 -21.21
CA PRO A 48 -10.99 -27.39 -21.53
C PRO A 48 -11.67 -26.57 -20.43
N GLY A 49 -12.73 -27.10 -19.82
CA GLY A 49 -13.47 -26.44 -18.75
C GLY A 49 -12.69 -26.26 -17.45
N LEU A 50 -11.95 -27.27 -17.01
CA LEU A 50 -11.12 -27.17 -15.81
C LEU A 50 -9.91 -26.26 -16.04
N ILE A 51 -9.31 -26.31 -17.24
CA ILE A 51 -8.23 -25.39 -17.61
C ILE A 51 -8.73 -23.95 -17.61
N PHE A 52 -9.87 -23.68 -18.25
CA PHE A 52 -10.51 -22.37 -18.23
C PHE A 52 -10.79 -21.89 -16.80
N MET A 53 -11.42 -22.73 -15.98
CA MET A 53 -11.77 -22.37 -14.60
C MET A 53 -10.52 -22.07 -13.77
N GLY A 54 -9.48 -22.91 -13.89
CA GLY A 54 -8.21 -22.72 -13.19
C GLY A 54 -7.49 -21.45 -13.60
N LEU A 55 -7.42 -21.16 -14.90
CA LEU A 55 -6.79 -19.94 -15.41
C LEU A 55 -7.57 -18.69 -15.02
N TYR A 56 -8.90 -18.73 -15.07
CA TYR A 56 -9.75 -17.61 -14.71
C TYR A 56 -9.67 -17.29 -13.21
N VAL A 57 -9.79 -18.30 -12.33
CA VAL A 57 -9.64 -18.13 -10.89
C VAL A 57 -8.20 -17.73 -10.54
N GLY A 58 -7.21 -18.33 -11.20
CA GLY A 58 -5.81 -17.97 -11.05
C GLY A 58 -5.54 -16.50 -11.40
N ALA A 59 -6.09 -16.01 -12.50
CA ALA A 59 -5.98 -14.61 -12.90
C ALA A 59 -6.55 -13.67 -11.83
N PHE A 60 -7.71 -14.02 -11.27
CA PHE A 60 -8.32 -13.25 -10.18
C PHE A 60 -7.45 -13.23 -8.92
N LEU A 61 -6.92 -14.36 -8.48
CA LEU A 61 -6.07 -14.46 -7.29
C LEU A 61 -4.75 -13.72 -7.47
N VAL A 62 -4.11 -13.86 -8.63
CA VAL A 62 -2.85 -13.16 -8.95
C VAL A 62 -3.08 -11.66 -8.99
N ALA A 63 -4.14 -11.19 -9.64
CA ALA A 63 -4.49 -9.77 -9.66
C ALA A 63 -4.73 -9.25 -8.24
N LYS A 64 -5.51 -9.98 -7.43
CA LYS A 64 -5.78 -9.64 -6.04
C LYS A 64 -4.49 -9.51 -5.21
N GLU A 65 -3.57 -10.46 -5.32
CA GLU A 65 -2.37 -10.48 -4.48
C GLU A 65 -1.29 -9.48 -4.94
N LEU A 66 -1.07 -9.33 -6.25
CA LEU A 66 -0.03 -8.44 -6.77
C LEU A 66 -0.46 -6.96 -6.82
N ILE A 67 -1.73 -6.69 -7.16
CA ILE A 67 -2.24 -5.33 -7.31
C ILE A 67 -2.83 -4.85 -5.98
N GLY A 68 -3.53 -5.71 -5.24
CA GLY A 68 -4.16 -5.37 -3.95
C GLY A 68 -3.17 -5.02 -2.84
N ARG A 69 -1.93 -5.52 -2.90
CA ARG A 69 -0.85 -5.14 -1.96
C ARG A 69 -0.28 -3.74 -2.17
N SER A 70 -0.63 -3.07 -3.27
CA SER A 70 -0.15 -1.71 -3.51
C SER A 70 -0.70 -0.67 -2.53
N ASP A 71 -1.74 -1.04 -1.76
CA ASP A 71 -2.42 -0.22 -0.77
C ASP A 71 -2.21 -0.72 0.68
N SER A 72 -1.17 -1.54 0.94
CA SER A 72 -0.78 -1.84 2.32
C SER A 72 -0.18 -0.58 2.94
N LEU A 73 -1.05 0.22 3.55
CA LEU A 73 -0.75 1.34 4.40
C LEU A 73 -0.12 0.86 5.72
N ASP A 74 1.00 0.13 5.67
CA ASP A 74 1.66 -0.34 6.91
C ASP A 74 2.21 0.79 7.78
N GLN A 75 2.20 2.05 7.30
CA GLN A 75 2.57 3.21 8.11
C GLN A 75 2.04 4.52 7.51
N GLN A 76 0.79 4.57 7.03
CA GLN A 76 0.15 5.88 7.01
C GLN A 76 -0.23 6.19 8.45
N ASP A 77 0.67 6.95 9.07
CA ASP A 77 0.37 7.87 10.15
C ASP A 77 -0.91 8.64 9.77
N LEU A 78 -2.05 8.05 10.14
CA LEU A 78 -3.41 8.52 9.89
C LEU A 78 -3.77 9.65 10.87
N HIS A 79 -2.79 10.15 11.63
CA HIS A 79 -2.82 11.43 12.32
C HIS A 79 -2.15 12.46 11.42
N GLY A 80 -2.94 13.01 10.49
CA GLY A 80 -2.48 14.01 9.56
C GLY A 80 -1.80 15.19 10.25
N GLU A 81 -0.59 15.52 9.78
CA GLU A 81 0.02 16.86 9.68
C GLU A 81 0.12 17.77 10.92
N HIS A 82 -0.44 17.41 12.08
CA HIS A 82 -0.42 18.20 13.34
C HIS A 82 -0.42 17.34 14.62
N GLY A 83 0.22 16.17 14.61
CA GLY A 83 0.64 15.52 15.85
C GLY A 83 2.06 15.96 16.17
N GLU A 84 2.26 16.81 17.18
CA GLU A 84 3.62 17.00 17.70
C GLU A 84 4.23 15.63 18.02
N PRO A 85 5.51 15.38 17.66
CA PRO A 85 6.17 14.14 18.06
C PRO A 85 6.06 14.03 19.59
N LEU A 86 5.88 12.81 20.11
CA LEU A 86 5.73 12.56 21.55
C LEU A 86 6.87 13.25 22.35
N ASP A 87 8.06 13.26 21.75
CA ASP A 87 9.28 13.89 22.24
C ASP A 87 9.14 15.42 22.42
N ALA A 88 8.36 16.09 21.57
CA ALA A 88 8.09 17.53 21.70
C ALA A 88 7.09 17.82 22.84
N MET A 89 6.14 16.93 23.10
CA MET A 89 5.26 17.03 24.27
C MET A 89 6.04 16.80 25.57
N GLU A 90 6.97 15.84 25.57
CA GLU A 90 7.85 15.57 26.71
C GLU A 90 8.81 16.75 26.98
N SER A 91 9.32 17.38 25.91
CA SER A 91 10.16 18.59 25.99
C SER A 91 9.40 19.77 26.60
N ARG A 92 8.16 20.04 26.16
CA ARG A 92 7.31 21.11 26.74
C ARG A 92 6.88 20.82 28.16
N ALA A 93 6.63 19.54 28.49
CA ALA A 93 6.33 19.13 29.86
C ALA A 93 7.54 19.35 30.78
N ALA A 94 8.75 19.05 30.30
CA ALA A 94 10.00 19.33 31.01
C ALA A 94 10.25 20.85 31.17
N GLU A 95 10.03 21.64 30.12
CA GLU A 95 10.18 23.11 30.15
C GLU A 95 9.14 23.78 31.06
N SER A 96 7.88 23.33 31.05
CA SER A 96 6.86 23.89 31.94
C SER A 96 7.16 23.62 33.41
N ASN A 97 7.64 22.42 33.75
CA ASN A 97 8.08 22.08 35.11
C ASN A 97 9.36 22.82 35.53
N ALA A 98 10.25 23.14 34.59
CA ALA A 98 11.44 23.94 34.86
C ALA A 98 11.09 25.39 35.24
N SER A 99 10.11 26.00 34.57
CA SER A 99 9.64 27.37 34.89
C SER A 99 8.96 27.50 36.26
N ILE A 100 8.31 26.42 36.72
CA ILE A 100 7.67 26.37 38.06
C ILE A 100 8.72 26.33 39.17
N SER A 101 9.95 25.93 38.84
CA SER A 101 11.04 25.70 39.79
C SER A 101 11.94 26.92 40.00
N GLU A 102 11.68 28.05 39.34
CA GLU A 102 12.46 29.29 39.55
C GLU A 102 12.16 29.88 40.95
N PRO A 103 13.18 30.02 41.83
CA PRO A 103 13.00 30.73 43.09
C PRO A 103 12.71 32.20 42.78
N LYS A 104 11.55 32.70 43.23
CA LYS A 104 11.22 34.14 43.22
C LYS A 104 12.36 34.92 43.89
N VAL A 105 13.23 35.54 43.10
CA VAL A 105 14.16 36.56 43.61
C VAL A 105 13.31 37.78 43.96
N SER A 106 13.09 37.93 45.26
CA SER A 106 12.43 39.06 45.91
C SER A 106 13.08 40.37 45.45
N ALA A 107 12.32 41.17 44.71
CA ALA A 107 12.62 42.58 44.54
C ALA A 107 12.50 43.27 45.92
N GLN A 108 13.62 43.66 46.51
CA GLN A 108 13.65 44.60 47.63
C GLN A 108 14.19 45.95 47.16
N HIS A 109 13.40 46.95 47.54
CA HIS A 109 13.51 48.39 47.34
C HIS A 109 14.73 49.01 48.01
#